data_AF-A0A3D5EBW7-F1
#
_entry.id   AF-A0A3D5EBW7-F1
#
_cell.length_a   1.000
_cell.length_b   1.000
_cell.length_c   1.000
_cell.angle_alpha   90.00
_cell.angle_beta   90.00
_cell.angle_gamma   90.00
#
_symmetry.space_group_name_H-M   'P 1'
#
loop_
_entity.id
_entity.type
_entity.pdbx_description
1 polymer ?
#
loop_
_entity_poly.entity_id
_entity_poly.type
_entity_poly.pdbx_seq_one_letter_code
_entity_poly.pdbx_strand_id
1 'polypeptide(L)'
;MSLSQFLNVILPSDSTLGMPSAVEIGVDKNVMHVLTPNQIDVFLFILNGIAQERFANSLSSLNEKEYLLCIEKAKRADARLVNNIVQQCLTAYYTHPIVLTKINSGAVPPFPYGNQIESDDWLMLQKVFERGPIYRNVL
;
A
#
# COMPACT_ATOMS: atom_id res chain seq x y z
N MET A 1 23.60 4.20 1.92
CA MET A 1 22.33 3.93 1.21
C MET A 1 21.21 4.67 1.92
N SER A 2 20.25 5.25 1.19
CA SER A 2 19.07 5.93 1.77
C SER A 2 17.83 5.03 1.75
N LEU A 3 16.83 5.36 2.58
CA LEU A 3 15.52 4.71 2.58
C LEU A 3 14.85 4.73 1.18
N SER A 4 14.99 5.83 0.45
CA SER A 4 14.42 5.97 -0.90
C SER A 4 15.02 4.96 -1.89
N GLN A 5 16.32 4.67 -1.79
CA GLN A 5 16.94 3.62 -2.61
C GLN A 5 16.38 2.24 -2.27
N PHE A 6 16.11 1.96 -0.99
CA PHE A 6 15.48 0.70 -0.59
C PHE A 6 14.07 0.57 -1.17
N LEU A 7 13.28 1.63 -1.08
CA LEU A 7 11.93 1.68 -1.60
C LEU A 7 11.87 1.48 -3.12
N ASN A 8 12.79 2.07 -3.88
CA ASN A 8 12.84 1.86 -5.33
C ASN A 8 13.11 0.41 -5.74
N VAL A 9 13.75 -0.39 -4.88
CA VAL A 9 14.00 -1.80 -5.17
C VAL A 9 12.78 -2.66 -4.81
N ILE A 10 12.15 -2.43 -3.65
CA ILE A 10 11.03 -3.27 -3.20
C ILE A 10 9.68 -2.88 -3.83
N LEU A 11 9.54 -1.62 -4.25
CA LEU A 11 8.33 -1.03 -4.81
C LEU A 11 8.69 -0.13 -6.01
N PRO A 12 9.25 -0.72 -7.09
CA PRO A 12 9.61 0.01 -8.30
C PRO A 12 8.35 0.52 -9.03
N SER A 13 8.55 1.43 -9.99
CA SER A 13 7.50 1.76 -10.95
C SER A 13 7.31 0.61 -11.94
N ASP A 14 6.08 0.47 -12.44
CA ASP A 14 5.75 -0.50 -13.49
C ASP A 14 5.02 0.24 -14.60
N SER A 15 5.68 0.37 -15.76
CA SER A 15 5.12 1.05 -16.92
C SER A 15 3.99 0.27 -17.60
N THR A 16 3.99 -1.06 -17.48
CA THR A 16 2.97 -1.92 -18.09
C THR A 16 1.65 -1.84 -17.33
N LEU A 17 1.73 -1.76 -16.00
CA LEU A 17 0.57 -1.58 -15.12
C LEU A 17 0.28 -0.10 -14.84
N GLY A 18 1.13 0.81 -15.32
CA GLY A 18 1.03 2.25 -15.05
C GLY A 18 1.11 2.60 -13.56
N MET A 19 1.87 1.80 -12.79
CA MET A 19 2.07 1.93 -11.35
C MET A 19 3.27 2.82 -11.04
N PRO A 20 3.13 3.76 -10.10
CA PRO A 20 4.24 4.63 -9.72
C PRO A 20 5.22 3.90 -8.80
N SER A 21 6.46 4.38 -8.71
CA SER A 21 7.38 3.89 -7.69
C SER A 21 7.00 4.43 -6.30
N ALA A 22 7.46 3.77 -5.25
CA ALA A 22 7.23 4.24 -3.88
C ALA A 22 7.85 5.62 -3.62
N VAL A 23 8.98 5.94 -4.26
CA VAL A 23 9.62 7.25 -4.11
C VAL A 23 8.86 8.35 -4.85
N GLU A 24 8.31 8.05 -6.03
CA GLU A 24 7.53 9.01 -6.83
C GLU A 24 6.30 9.54 -6.07
N ILE A 25 5.66 8.71 -5.26
CA ILE A 25 4.49 9.08 -4.45
C ILE A 25 4.85 9.46 -3.00
N GLY A 26 6.15 9.56 -2.67
CA GLY A 26 6.61 10.04 -1.35
C GLY A 26 6.39 9.07 -0.19
N VAL A 27 6.42 7.75 -0.43
CA VAL A 27 6.30 6.74 0.65
C VAL A 27 7.39 6.88 1.70
N ASP A 28 8.60 7.31 1.32
CA ASP A 28 9.70 7.56 2.26
C ASP A 28 9.31 8.53 3.36
N LYS A 29 8.64 9.63 3.00
CA LYS A 29 8.13 10.63 3.96
C LYS A 29 7.12 10.01 4.92
N ASN A 30 6.16 9.24 4.38
CA ASN A 30 5.14 8.57 5.20
C ASN A 30 5.77 7.60 6.21
N VAL A 31 6.75 6.81 5.75
CA VAL A 31 7.46 5.84 6.59
C VAL A 31 8.29 6.54 7.67
N MET A 32 8.90 7.70 7.37
CA MET A 32 9.64 8.50 8.36
C MET A 32 8.75 9.10 9.46
N HIS A 33 7.44 9.24 9.24
CA HIS A 33 6.50 9.66 10.29
C HIS A 33 6.12 8.53 11.25
N VAL A 34 6.25 7.28 10.84
CA VAL A 34 5.82 6.10 11.62
C VAL A 34 6.99 5.39 12.29
N LEU A 35 8.13 5.33 11.60
CA LEU A 35 9.35 4.71 12.10
C LEU A 35 10.26 5.72 12.77
N THR A 36 10.96 5.29 13.82
CA THR A 36 12.01 6.11 14.41
C THR A 36 13.24 6.14 13.50
N PRO A 37 14.01 7.26 13.47
CA PRO A 37 15.26 7.33 12.69
C PRO A 37 16.22 6.17 13.01
N ASN A 38 16.35 5.81 14.28
CA ASN A 38 17.20 4.70 14.71
C ASN A 38 16.78 3.35 14.12
N GLN A 39 15.48 3.07 13.95
CA GLN A 39 15.03 1.83 13.31
C GLN A 39 15.45 1.76 11.85
N ILE A 40 15.36 2.89 11.13
CA ILE A 40 15.78 3.00 9.73
C ILE A 40 17.30 2.81 9.64
N ASP A 41 18.06 3.49 10.49
CA ASP A 41 19.52 3.42 10.50
C ASP A 41 20.04 2.01 10.80
N VAL A 42 19.51 1.35 11.84
CA VAL A 42 19.88 -0.03 12.19
C VAL A 42 19.56 -0.98 11.05
N PHE A 43 18.40 -0.83 10.41
CA PHE A 43 18.02 -1.67 9.28
C PHE A 43 18.94 -1.48 8.07
N LEU A 44 19.22 -0.24 7.70
CA LEU A 44 20.15 0.07 6.60
C LEU A 44 21.58 -0.37 6.93
N PHE A 45 21.99 -0.31 8.20
CA PHE A 45 23.28 -0.83 8.65
C PHE A 45 23.36 -2.34 8.48
N ILE A 46 22.35 -3.10 8.92
CA ILE A 46 22.29 -4.56 8.76
C ILE A 46 22.37 -4.94 7.28
N LEU A 47 21.55 -4.29 6.44
CA LEU A 47 21.54 -4.56 5.01
C LEU A 47 22.88 -4.28 4.34
N ASN A 48 23.50 -3.12 4.62
CA ASN A 48 24.81 -2.80 4.05
C ASN A 48 25.90 -3.74 4.57
N GLY A 49 25.85 -4.15 5.84
CA GLY A 49 26.78 -5.13 6.39
C GLY A 49 26.72 -6.46 5.64
N ILE A 50 25.50 -6.95 5.37
CA ILE A 50 25.30 -8.19 4.60
C ILE A 50 25.77 -8.05 3.16
N ALA A 51 25.49 -6.90 2.52
CA ALA A 51 25.92 -6.63 1.14
C ALA A 51 27.45 -6.69 1.00
N GLN A 52 28.14 -6.03 1.94
CA GLN A 52 29.60 -5.99 1.97
C GLN A 52 30.19 -7.36 2.27
N GLU A 53 29.65 -8.09 3.26
CA GLU A 53 30.13 -9.43 3.62
C GLU A 53 29.96 -10.44 2.47
N ARG A 54 28.84 -10.38 1.74
CA ARG A 54 28.47 -11.41 0.75
C ARG A 54 28.94 -11.13 -0.65
N PHE A 55 28.95 -9.87 -1.04
CA PHE A 55 29.13 -9.47 -2.43
C PHE A 55 30.29 -8.48 -2.62
N ALA A 56 30.98 -8.09 -1.54
CA ALA A 56 32.03 -7.06 -1.55
C ALA A 56 31.57 -5.76 -2.24
N ASN A 57 30.27 -5.48 -2.18
CA ASN A 57 29.60 -4.41 -2.90
C ASN A 57 28.70 -3.61 -1.97
N SER A 58 28.45 -2.35 -2.35
CA SER A 58 27.40 -1.56 -1.74
C SER A 58 26.02 -2.08 -2.14
N LEU A 59 25.05 -1.99 -1.23
CA LEU A 59 23.67 -2.46 -1.49
C LEU A 59 23.02 -1.80 -2.72
N SER A 60 23.44 -0.58 -3.09
CA SER A 60 22.99 0.15 -4.29
C SER A 60 23.49 -0.43 -5.62
N SER A 61 24.49 -1.31 -5.58
CA SER A 61 25.12 -1.90 -6.77
C SER A 61 24.71 -3.36 -6.98
N LEU A 62 23.84 -3.88 -6.11
CA LEU A 62 23.35 -5.24 -6.19
C LEU A 62 22.29 -5.37 -7.28
N ASN A 63 22.28 -6.51 -7.96
CA ASN A 63 21.14 -6.88 -8.78
C ASN A 63 19.97 -7.36 -7.90
N GLU A 64 18.78 -7.51 -8.50
CA GLU A 64 17.55 -7.87 -7.78
C GLU A 64 17.67 -9.16 -6.95
N LYS A 65 18.33 -10.19 -7.49
CA LYS A 65 18.51 -11.49 -6.80
C LYS A 65 19.41 -11.36 -5.57
N GLU A 66 20.52 -10.64 -5.71
CA GLU A 66 21.46 -10.37 -4.62
C GLU A 66 20.79 -9.53 -3.52
N TYR A 67 19.97 -8.58 -3.92
CA TYR A 67 19.22 -7.72 -3.01
C TYR A 67 18.20 -8.51 -2.18
N LEU A 68 17.43 -9.38 -2.83
CA LEU A 68 16.48 -10.26 -2.14
C LEU A 68 17.20 -11.17 -1.13
N LEU A 69 18.39 -11.68 -1.48
CA LEU A 69 19.20 -12.48 -0.56
C LEU A 69 19.67 -11.66 0.67
N CYS A 70 20.02 -10.39 0.48
CA CYS A 70 20.34 -9.48 1.57
C CYS A 70 19.14 -9.29 2.51
N ILE A 71 17.93 -9.08 1.97
CA ILE A 71 16.71 -8.95 2.78
C ILE A 71 16.42 -10.24 3.55
N GLU A 72 16.50 -11.41 2.91
CA GLU A 72 16.26 -12.69 3.59
C GLU A 72 17.23 -12.91 4.76
N LYS A 73 18.50 -12.55 4.57
CA LYS A 73 19.51 -12.62 5.64
C LYS A 73 19.27 -11.60 6.73
N ALA A 74 18.89 -10.38 6.39
CA ALA A 74 18.52 -9.35 7.37
C ALA A 74 17.33 -9.83 8.21
N LYS A 75 16.34 -10.46 7.56
CA LYS A 75 15.17 -11.05 8.23
C LYS A 75 15.55 -12.19 9.17
N ARG A 76 16.58 -12.99 8.86
CA ARG A 76 17.11 -14.01 9.78
C ARG A 76 17.85 -13.39 10.98
N ALA A 77 18.47 -12.23 10.81
CA ALA A 77 19.18 -11.53 11.89
C ALA A 77 18.22 -10.83 12.86
N ASP A 78 17.22 -10.11 12.33
CA ASP A 78 16.17 -9.47 13.12
C ASP A 78 14.84 -9.45 12.36
N ALA A 79 14.07 -10.54 12.51
CA ALA A 79 12.79 -10.68 11.85
C ALA A 79 11.78 -9.60 12.27
N ARG A 80 11.84 -9.15 13.53
CA ARG A 80 10.88 -8.19 14.07
C ARG A 80 11.09 -6.81 13.44
N LEU A 81 12.34 -6.35 13.40
CA LEU A 81 12.69 -5.07 12.78
C LEU A 81 12.34 -5.08 11.29
N VAL A 82 12.81 -6.09 10.55
CA VAL A 82 12.63 -6.15 9.09
C VAL A 82 11.15 -6.26 8.72
N ASN A 83 10.39 -7.12 9.39
CA ASN A 83 8.96 -7.25 9.11
C ASN A 83 8.21 -5.95 9.40
N ASN A 84 8.52 -5.26 10.51
CA ASN A 84 7.89 -3.98 10.82
C ASN A 84 8.18 -2.94 9.73
N ILE A 85 9.43 -2.80 9.29
CA ILE A 85 9.80 -1.81 8.27
C ILE A 85 9.11 -2.12 6.94
N VAL A 86 9.20 -3.37 6.47
CA VAL A 86 8.55 -3.80 5.22
C VAL A 86 7.04 -3.59 5.31
N GLN A 87 6.42 -3.94 6.44
CA GLN A 87 5.00 -3.72 6.66
C GLN A 87 4.62 -2.24 6.58
N GLN A 88 5.40 -1.34 7.19
CA GLN A 88 5.12 0.10 7.09
C GLN A 88 5.27 0.62 5.67
N CYS A 89 6.29 0.17 4.92
CA CYS A 89 6.48 0.53 3.52
C CYS A 89 5.29 0.06 2.65
N LEU A 90 4.89 -1.20 2.79
CA LEU A 90 3.75 -1.76 2.05
C LEU A 90 2.44 -1.08 2.43
N THR A 91 2.22 -0.84 3.72
CA THR A 91 1.01 -0.15 4.21
C THR A 91 0.93 1.26 3.62
N ALA A 92 2.01 2.04 3.71
CA ALA A 92 2.05 3.38 3.16
C ALA A 92 1.86 3.42 1.63
N TYR A 93 2.38 2.45 0.89
CA TYR A 93 2.21 2.36 -0.56
C TYR A 93 0.78 1.96 -0.95
N TYR A 94 0.28 0.84 -0.41
CA TYR A 94 -1.03 0.27 -0.78
C TYR A 94 -2.22 0.97 -0.14
N THR A 95 -1.99 1.98 0.72
CA THR A 95 -3.03 2.91 1.19
C THR A 95 -2.99 4.25 0.47
N HIS A 96 -1.99 4.48 -0.40
CA HIS A 96 -1.87 5.73 -1.12
C HIS A 96 -2.99 5.87 -2.17
N PRO A 97 -3.72 7.01 -2.25
CA PRO A 97 -4.86 7.17 -3.15
C PRO A 97 -4.54 6.90 -4.63
N ILE A 98 -3.35 7.31 -5.11
CA ILE A 98 -2.91 7.05 -6.48
C ILE A 98 -2.81 5.54 -6.75
N VAL A 99 -2.20 4.79 -5.82
CA VAL A 99 -2.02 3.34 -5.95
C VAL A 99 -3.37 2.64 -5.88
N LEU A 100 -4.21 2.99 -4.90
CA LEU A 100 -5.57 2.44 -4.75
C LEU A 100 -6.40 2.62 -6.02
N THR A 101 -6.36 3.81 -6.63
CA THR A 101 -7.07 4.10 -7.89
C THR A 101 -6.56 3.22 -9.03
N LYS A 102 -5.23 3.04 -9.13
CA LYS A 102 -4.61 2.23 -10.19
C LYS A 102 -4.93 0.74 -10.09
N ILE A 103 -5.02 0.20 -8.88
CA ILE A 103 -5.39 -1.19 -8.65
C ILE A 103 -6.91 -1.42 -8.64
N ASN A 104 -7.71 -0.39 -9.01
CA ASN A 104 -9.17 -0.39 -8.91
C ASN A 104 -9.68 -0.80 -7.50
N SER A 105 -8.91 -0.48 -6.47
CA SER A 105 -9.28 -0.73 -5.08
C SER A 105 -9.99 0.51 -4.54
N GLY A 106 -11.27 0.35 -4.27
CA GLY A 106 -12.13 1.38 -3.71
C GLY A 106 -13.46 0.79 -3.30
N ALA A 107 -14.17 1.50 -2.42
CA ALA A 107 -15.54 1.14 -2.08
C ALA A 107 -16.43 1.43 -3.30
N VAL A 108 -16.63 0.42 -4.13
CA VAL A 108 -17.77 0.42 -5.05
C VAL A 108 -19.01 0.31 -4.15
N PRO A 109 -20.01 1.20 -4.26
CA PRO A 109 -21.27 1.00 -3.57
C PRO A 109 -21.76 -0.43 -3.81
N PRO A 110 -22.42 -1.11 -2.86
CA PRO A 110 -22.90 -2.47 -3.07
C PRO A 110 -23.78 -2.60 -4.34
N PHE A 111 -24.37 -1.48 -4.79
CA PHE A 111 -25.14 -1.38 -6.02
C PHE A 111 -24.70 -0.15 -6.85
N PRO A 112 -23.57 -0.23 -7.59
CA PRO A 112 -23.01 0.93 -8.29
C PRO A 112 -23.89 1.42 -9.45
N TYR A 113 -24.67 0.50 -10.03
CA TYR A 113 -25.60 0.77 -11.13
C TYR A 113 -27.06 0.71 -10.67
N GLY A 114 -27.30 0.66 -9.36
CA GLY A 114 -28.61 0.34 -8.78
C GLY A 114 -28.96 -1.15 -8.88
N ASN A 115 -30.13 -1.52 -8.34
CA ASN A 115 -30.70 -2.85 -8.50
C ASN A 115 -31.57 -2.87 -9.76
N GLN A 116 -31.41 -3.89 -10.60
CA GLN A 116 -32.42 -4.21 -11.61
C GLN A 116 -33.61 -4.82 -10.88
N ILE A 117 -34.72 -4.08 -10.87
CA ILE A 117 -36.00 -4.58 -10.36
C ILE A 117 -36.74 -5.14 -11.57
N GLU A 118 -37.16 -6.41 -11.49
CA GLU A 118 -38.03 -6.98 -12.51
C GLU A 118 -39.33 -6.19 -12.59
N SER A 119 -40.01 -6.24 -13.75
CA SER A 119 -41.33 -5.62 -13.87
C SER A 119 -42.33 -6.42 -13.02
N ASP A 120 -42.45 -6.06 -11.75
CA ASP A 120 -43.34 -6.69 -10.78
C ASP A 120 -44.62 -5.87 -10.59
N ASP A 121 -45.62 -6.44 -9.91
CA ASP A 121 -46.90 -5.77 -9.65
C ASP A 121 -46.74 -4.64 -8.61
N TRP A 122 -46.49 -3.44 -9.12
CA TRP A 122 -46.35 -2.22 -8.34
C TRP A 122 -47.60 -1.87 -7.50
N LEU A 123 -48.78 -2.47 -7.77
CA LEU A 123 -49.95 -2.29 -6.92
C LEU A 123 -49.73 -2.77 -5.48
N MET A 124 -48.81 -3.72 -5.25
CA MET A 124 -48.48 -4.14 -3.88
C MET A 124 -47.89 -3.00 -3.03
N LEU A 125 -47.24 -2.01 -3.66
CA LEU A 125 -46.65 -0.87 -2.97
C LEU A 125 -47.60 0.34 -2.83
N GLN A 126 -48.83 0.25 -3.35
CA GLN A 126 -49.79 1.35 -3.35
C GLN A 126 -50.04 1.91 -1.94
N LYS A 127 -50.20 1.04 -0.94
CA LYS A 127 -50.39 1.46 0.46
C LYS A 127 -49.20 2.24 1.04
N VAL A 128 -47.99 1.97 0.55
CA VAL A 128 -46.78 2.69 0.99
C VAL A 128 -46.74 4.08 0.37
N PHE A 129 -47.13 4.20 -0.91
CA PHE A 129 -47.23 5.48 -1.60
C PHE A 129 -48.32 6.38 -1.00
N GLU A 130 -49.50 5.82 -0.75
CA GLU A 130 -50.66 6.54 -0.20
C GLU A 130 -50.50 6.93 1.27
N ARG A 131 -49.55 6.33 1.99
CA ARG A 131 -49.27 6.63 3.40
C ARG A 131 -48.85 8.10 3.62
N GLY A 132 -48.32 8.76 2.60
CA GLY A 132 -47.85 10.14 2.69
C GLY A 132 -46.48 10.30 3.37
N PRO A 133 -46.01 11.54 3.57
CA PRO A 133 -44.66 11.83 4.04
C PRO A 133 -44.43 11.32 5.47
N ILE A 134 -43.37 10.52 5.64
CA ILE A 134 -42.97 9.93 6.94
C ILE A 134 -41.88 10.79 7.62
N TYR A 135 -41.33 11.76 6.90
CA TYR A 135 -40.30 12.64 7.45
C TYR A 135 -40.91 13.78 8.27
N ARG A 136 -40.16 14.23 9.27
CA ARG A 136 -40.55 15.36 10.11
C ARG A 136 -40.25 16.64 9.34
N ASN A 137 -41.28 17.46 9.12
CA ASN A 137 -41.08 18.79 8.54
C ASN A 137 -40.40 19.67 9.58
N VAL A 138 -39.15 20.05 9.32
CA VAL A 138 -38.42 21.01 10.15
C VAL A 138 -38.50 22.35 9.41
N LEU A 139 -39.28 23.27 9.96
CA LEU A 139 -39.32 24.67 9.53
C LEU A 139 -38.23 25.46 10.25
#